data_AF-A0A4P7CZZ4-F1
#
_entry.id   AF-A0A4P7CZZ4-F1
#
_cell.length_a   1.000
_cell.length_b   1.000
_cell.length_c   1.000
_cell.angle_alpha   90.00
_cell.angle_beta   90.00
_cell.angle_gamma   90.00
#
_symmetry.space_group_name_H-M   'P 1'
#
loop_
_entity.id
_entity.type
_entity.pdbx_description
1 polymer ?
#
loop_
_entity_poly.entity_id
_entity_poly.type
_entity_poly.pdbx_seq_one_letter_code
_entity_poly.pdbx_strand_id
1 'polypeptide(L)'
;MKNAPMWNRLAQVGIAGACRASIFRLSNWRAIVLALILSCWQVGGHAQAARFRYVSLDQIALPAGFTQFLPSAIADNGRVYGTLCDAVCGVTQLAYVKDGQLSVLPSPAGSFSGPVNSRGTIGGSILVDPVNFYFRAALFQGDRVTVIPPQPGEVSASVLALNDNDTALVASIDASGNLTYVLYRNGTAAPINFGSSISNPFFTFFGSCRCINNTGLIEGIEGPGLYNGARGFRFDPRNGNATILAPFPGDPSETLAWGQAINQAGNVLGYSFTAGSPYHERIGVWGANGVFYTWLVESDSSNLLLFNDNNLIVITAISATYVSYLVPQPGVRLDLSSLVVNLPAGQDLYLISDLNNHGDMIGVSSTGANFLLIRLDTGDSQTYAKPLVNNARHTAPPVIAIMRGRLQPKSGQMK
;
A
#
# COMPACT_ATOMS: atom_id res chain seq x y z
N MET A 1 -63.46 -5.90 -37.20
CA MET A 1 -64.91 -5.67 -37.48
C MET A 1 -65.61 -5.63 -36.12
N LYS A 2 -66.28 -4.60 -35.60
CA LYS A 2 -66.88 -3.33 -36.06
C LYS A 2 -66.77 -2.37 -34.84
N ASN A 3 -66.28 -1.13 -34.99
CA ASN A 3 -67.03 0.15 -35.13
C ASN A 3 -68.16 0.33 -34.09
N ALA A 4 -68.41 1.46 -33.42
CA ALA A 4 -67.88 2.83 -33.30
C ALA A 4 -68.74 3.52 -32.17
N PRO A 5 -68.95 4.85 -32.12
CA PRO A 5 -68.08 5.97 -31.73
C PRO A 5 -68.65 6.81 -30.55
N MET A 6 -67.89 7.76 -30.00
CA MET A 6 -68.47 9.04 -29.55
C MET A 6 -67.48 10.20 -29.64
N TRP A 7 -67.95 11.27 -30.25
CA TRP A 7 -67.26 12.50 -30.62
C TRP A 7 -67.35 13.58 -29.52
N ASN A 8 -66.34 14.44 -29.51
CA ASN A 8 -66.31 15.88 -29.18
C ASN A 8 -66.79 16.41 -27.82
N ARG A 9 -65.88 17.12 -27.13
CA ARG A 9 -66.02 18.58 -26.94
C ARG A 9 -64.68 19.28 -26.69
N LEU A 10 -64.47 20.31 -27.49
CA LEU A 10 -63.46 21.36 -27.39
C LEU A 10 -63.62 22.17 -26.09
N ALA A 11 -62.49 22.50 -25.46
CA ALA A 11 -62.34 23.72 -24.68
C ALA A 11 -60.92 24.26 -24.88
N GLN A 12 -60.83 25.32 -25.68
CA GLN A 12 -59.68 26.23 -25.76
C GLN A 12 -59.53 26.96 -24.42
N VAL A 13 -58.35 26.86 -23.80
CA VAL A 13 -57.85 27.92 -22.90
C VAL A 13 -56.40 28.17 -23.30
N GLY A 14 -56.19 29.33 -23.90
CA GLY A 14 -54.87 29.82 -24.26
C GLY A 14 -54.09 30.23 -23.01
N ILE A 15 -52.88 29.71 -22.88
CA ILE A 15 -51.86 30.28 -21.99
C ILE A 15 -50.76 30.84 -22.89
N ALA A 16 -50.88 32.14 -23.18
CA ALA A 16 -49.79 32.95 -23.68
C ALA A 16 -48.82 33.21 -22.52
N GLY A 17 -47.88 32.28 -22.31
CA GLY A 17 -46.77 32.45 -21.37
C GLY A 17 -45.56 33.03 -22.10
N ALA A 18 -45.25 34.29 -21.79
CA ALA A 18 -44.17 35.07 -22.40
C ALA A 18 -42.81 34.35 -22.38
N CYS A 19 -42.29 34.05 -23.57
CA CYS A 19 -40.90 33.66 -23.77
C CYS A 19 -40.02 34.92 -23.59
N ARG A 20 -39.63 35.23 -22.35
CA ARG A 20 -38.56 36.20 -22.08
C ARG A 20 -37.23 35.56 -22.44
N ALA A 21 -36.77 35.85 -23.66
CA ALA A 21 -35.37 35.69 -24.04
C ALA A 21 -34.50 36.53 -23.09
N SER A 22 -34.00 35.89 -22.04
CA SER A 22 -32.96 36.47 -21.19
C SER A 22 -31.67 36.47 -22.01
N ILE A 23 -31.35 37.62 -22.58
CA ILE A 23 -30.05 37.90 -23.18
C ILE A 23 -29.03 37.83 -22.04
N PHE A 24 -28.51 36.64 -21.79
CA PHE A 24 -27.32 36.43 -20.97
C PHE A 24 -26.16 37.09 -21.73
N ARG A 25 -25.72 38.25 -21.25
CA ARG A 25 -24.55 38.95 -21.78
C ARG A 25 -23.34 38.03 -21.66
N LEU A 26 -22.83 37.57 -22.80
CA LEU A 26 -21.62 36.76 -23.00
C LEU A 26 -20.30 37.39 -22.46
N SER A 27 -20.36 38.56 -21.82
CA SER A 27 -19.17 39.27 -21.33
C SER A 27 -18.57 38.67 -20.04
N ASN A 28 -19.30 37.83 -19.30
CA ASN A 28 -18.81 37.27 -18.02
C ASN A 28 -18.21 35.86 -18.11
N TRP A 29 -18.37 35.15 -19.24
CA TRP A 29 -17.85 33.78 -19.36
C TRP A 29 -16.31 33.74 -19.35
N ARG A 30 -15.67 34.73 -19.98
CA ARG A 30 -14.20 34.83 -20.00
C ARG A 30 -13.63 35.10 -18.60
N ALA A 31 -14.31 35.91 -17.79
CA ALA A 31 -13.89 36.19 -16.42
C ALA A 31 -14.07 34.96 -15.51
N ILE A 32 -15.14 34.19 -15.68
CA ILE A 32 -15.39 32.95 -14.91
C ILE A 32 -14.39 31.85 -15.30
N VAL A 33 -14.09 31.68 -16.59
CA VAL A 33 -13.08 30.72 -17.05
C VAL A 33 -11.68 31.13 -16.60
N LEU A 34 -11.32 32.42 -16.66
CA LEU A 34 -10.03 32.89 -16.17
C LEU A 34 -9.93 32.75 -14.64
N ALA A 35 -11.00 33.04 -13.89
CA ALA A 35 -11.05 32.87 -12.44
C ALA A 35 -10.98 31.39 -12.04
N LEU A 36 -11.63 30.48 -12.78
CA LEU A 36 -11.50 29.03 -12.57
C LEU A 36 -10.07 28.55 -12.86
N ILE A 37 -9.49 28.96 -13.99
CA ILE A 37 -8.10 28.64 -14.34
C ILE A 37 -7.15 29.20 -13.27
N LEU A 38 -7.28 30.47 -12.87
CA LEU A 38 -6.42 31.09 -11.85
C LEU A 38 -6.63 30.51 -10.44
N SER A 39 -7.86 30.10 -10.09
CA SER A 39 -8.14 29.41 -8.82
C SER A 39 -7.54 28.00 -8.75
N CYS A 40 -7.32 27.35 -9.91
CA CYS A 40 -6.56 26.10 -9.97
C CYS A 40 -5.06 26.28 -9.70
N TRP A 41 -4.51 27.49 -9.82
CA TRP A 41 -3.07 27.76 -9.55
C TRP A 41 -2.77 28.16 -8.10
N GLN A 42 -3.75 28.65 -7.33
CA GLN A 42 -3.52 29.03 -5.92
C GLN A 42 -3.48 27.86 -4.93
N VAL A 43 -3.73 26.62 -5.36
CA VAL A 43 -3.61 25.44 -4.50
C VAL A 43 -2.13 25.06 -4.23
N GLY A 44 -1.16 25.66 -4.93
CA GLY A 44 0.28 25.40 -4.76
C GLY A 44 0.96 26.09 -3.57
N GLY A 45 0.24 26.83 -2.72
CA GLY A 45 0.84 27.73 -1.71
C GLY A 45 1.20 27.11 -0.35
N HIS A 46 0.77 25.89 -0.05
CA HIS A 46 1.00 25.27 1.27
C HIS A 46 1.48 23.82 1.19
N ALA A 47 2.29 23.47 0.20
CA ALA A 47 3.24 22.38 0.37
C ALA A 47 4.29 22.83 1.41
N GLN A 48 3.87 22.90 2.67
CA GLN A 48 4.77 23.06 3.80
C GLN A 48 5.84 21.99 3.64
N ALA A 49 7.11 22.40 3.76
CA ALA A 49 8.23 21.48 3.61
C ALA A 49 8.03 20.32 4.61
N ALA A 50 7.66 19.15 4.10
CA ALA A 50 7.52 17.96 4.91
C ALA A 50 8.84 17.75 5.64
N ARG A 51 8.78 17.64 6.96
CA ARG A 51 9.94 17.39 7.81
C ARG A 51 9.66 16.18 8.67
N PHE A 52 10.70 15.43 8.93
CA PHE A 52 10.61 14.19 9.71
C PHE A 52 11.64 14.19 10.81
N ARG A 53 11.31 13.53 11.92
CA ARG A 53 12.25 13.22 12.99
C ARG A 53 12.62 11.75 12.93
N TYR A 54 13.91 11.48 12.87
CA TYR A 54 14.44 10.12 12.98
C TYR A 54 14.32 9.58 14.40
N VAL A 55 13.86 8.34 14.53
CA VAL A 55 13.85 7.55 15.76
C VAL A 55 14.43 6.17 15.45
N SER A 56 15.52 5.80 16.12
CA SER A 56 16.07 4.44 16.00
C SER A 56 15.18 3.45 16.75
N LEU A 57 14.76 2.39 16.06
CA LEU A 57 14.00 1.30 16.69
C LEU A 57 14.91 0.23 17.29
N ASP A 58 16.17 0.14 16.85
CA ASP A 58 17.14 -0.83 17.37
C ASP A 58 17.68 -0.47 18.77
N GLN A 59 17.49 0.76 19.22
CA GLN A 59 17.96 1.24 20.53
C GLN A 59 16.93 1.03 21.65
N ILE A 60 15.78 0.47 21.31
CA ILE A 60 14.71 0.22 22.25
C ILE A 60 15.11 -0.96 23.14
N ALA A 61 14.98 -0.80 24.45
CA ALA A 61 15.24 -1.88 25.38
C ALA A 61 14.28 -3.05 25.11
N LEU A 62 14.86 -4.20 24.78
CA LEU A 62 14.10 -5.42 24.50
C LEU A 62 13.97 -6.28 25.77
N PRO A 63 12.88 -7.05 25.92
CA PRO A 63 12.78 -8.02 27.01
C PRO A 63 13.90 -9.08 26.91
N ALA A 64 14.28 -9.65 28.05
CA ALA A 64 15.32 -10.68 28.10
C ALA A 64 15.00 -11.85 27.16
N GLY A 65 16.01 -12.30 26.41
CA GLY A 65 15.89 -13.38 25.42
C GLY A 65 15.64 -12.91 23.99
N PHE A 66 15.20 -11.66 23.79
CA PHE A 66 15.06 -11.07 22.46
C PHE A 66 16.26 -10.20 22.12
N THR A 67 16.70 -10.25 20.86
CA THR A 67 17.86 -9.48 20.37
C THR A 67 17.51 -8.49 19.28
N GLN A 68 16.29 -8.56 18.75
CA GLN A 68 15.84 -7.69 17.67
C GLN A 68 14.33 -7.46 17.71
N PHE A 69 13.92 -6.29 17.22
CA PHE A 69 12.54 -5.94 16.94
C PHE A 69 12.42 -5.64 15.44
N LEU A 70 11.55 -6.35 14.76
CA LEU A 70 11.37 -6.27 13.30
C LEU A 70 10.04 -5.55 13.02
N PRO A 71 10.05 -4.24 12.72
CA PRO A 71 8.83 -3.50 12.45
C PRO A 71 8.20 -3.99 11.14
N SER A 72 6.87 -4.14 11.12
CA SER A 72 6.13 -4.59 9.93
C SER A 72 5.06 -3.60 9.47
N ALA A 73 4.49 -2.83 10.39
CA ALA A 73 3.44 -1.87 10.08
C ALA A 73 3.41 -0.71 11.09
N ILE A 74 2.83 0.41 10.67
CA ILE A 74 2.58 1.59 11.50
C ILE A 74 1.11 2.00 11.42
N ALA A 75 0.46 2.10 12.58
CA ALA A 75 -0.91 2.57 12.67
C ALA A 75 -1.01 4.11 12.73
N ASP A 76 -2.17 4.66 12.40
CA ASP A 76 -2.42 6.11 12.44
C ASP A 76 -2.25 6.71 13.84
N ASN A 77 -2.39 5.92 14.91
CA ASN A 77 -2.14 6.40 16.27
C ASN A 77 -0.65 6.46 16.68
N GLY A 78 0.27 6.30 15.72
CA GLY A 78 1.72 6.35 15.89
C GLY A 78 2.34 5.07 16.47
N ARG A 79 1.56 4.00 16.70
CA ARG A 79 2.11 2.71 17.14
C ARG A 79 2.80 2.01 15.99
N VAL A 80 4.06 1.65 16.19
CA VAL A 80 4.82 0.77 15.29
C VAL A 80 4.69 -0.66 15.77
N TYR A 81 4.07 -1.52 14.98
CA TYR A 81 3.89 -2.93 15.28
C TYR A 81 4.99 -3.75 14.61
N GLY A 82 5.39 -4.82 15.27
CA GLY A 82 6.45 -5.68 14.77
C GLY A 82 6.54 -7.00 15.51
N THR A 83 7.58 -7.76 15.15
CA THR A 83 7.90 -9.06 15.73
C THR A 83 9.19 -8.95 16.53
N LEU A 84 9.14 -9.30 17.81
CA LEU A 84 10.32 -9.58 18.61
C LEU A 84 10.88 -10.94 18.24
N CYS A 85 12.20 -11.01 18.08
CA CYS A 85 12.88 -12.27 17.78
C CYS A 85 14.14 -12.44 18.65
N ASP A 86 14.45 -13.68 19.00
CA ASP A 86 15.79 -14.04 19.44
C ASP A 86 16.79 -13.93 18.28
N ALA A 87 18.05 -14.32 18.51
CA ALA A 87 19.13 -14.18 17.53
C ALA A 87 18.88 -14.95 16.21
N VAL A 88 18.07 -16.01 16.25
CA VAL A 88 17.79 -16.88 15.09
C VAL A 88 16.32 -16.83 14.65
N CYS A 89 15.48 -16.00 15.28
CA CYS A 89 14.03 -16.01 15.18
C CYS A 89 13.39 -17.37 15.50
N GLY A 90 13.98 -18.14 16.43
CA GLY A 90 13.43 -19.41 16.91
C GLY A 90 12.29 -19.21 17.90
N VAL A 91 12.41 -18.17 18.73
CA VAL A 91 11.33 -17.66 19.59
C VAL A 91 10.90 -16.29 19.07
N THR A 92 9.59 -16.15 18.81
CA THR A 92 9.00 -14.88 18.39
C THR A 92 7.78 -14.49 19.21
N GLN A 93 7.60 -13.19 19.37
CA GLN A 93 6.43 -12.57 20.01
C GLN A 93 6.03 -11.30 19.28
N LEU A 94 4.75 -10.95 19.34
CA LEU A 94 4.30 -9.67 18.81
C LEU A 94 4.56 -8.55 19.82
N ALA A 95 4.92 -7.37 19.33
CA ALA A 95 5.08 -6.18 20.15
C ALA A 95 4.69 -4.94 19.36
N TYR A 96 4.50 -3.84 20.09
CA TYR A 96 4.47 -2.52 19.49
C TYR A 96 5.37 -1.55 20.24
N VAL A 97 5.82 -0.52 19.54
CA VAL A 97 6.54 0.62 20.06
C VAL A 97 5.64 1.84 19.97
N LYS A 98 5.54 2.60 21.06
CA LYS A 98 4.92 3.92 21.08
C LYS A 98 5.71 4.84 22.00
N ASP A 99 6.00 6.06 21.56
CA ASP A 99 6.70 7.06 22.38
C ASP A 99 8.05 6.54 22.95
N GLY A 100 8.75 5.72 22.17
CA GLY A 100 10.03 5.09 22.55
C GLY A 100 9.90 3.92 23.54
N GLN A 101 8.68 3.56 23.95
CA GLN A 101 8.43 2.43 24.85
C GLN A 101 7.91 1.22 24.09
N LEU A 102 8.48 0.06 24.39
CA LEU A 102 8.05 -1.23 23.85
C LEU A 102 7.03 -1.89 24.76
N SER A 103 5.97 -2.43 24.16
CA SER A 103 4.96 -3.24 24.82
C SER A 103 4.84 -4.58 24.12
N VAL A 104 5.06 -5.67 24.85
CA VAL A 104 4.84 -7.03 24.37
C VAL A 104 3.35 -7.32 24.35
N LEU A 105 2.85 -7.90 23.26
CA LEU A 105 1.47 -8.30 23.11
C LEU A 105 1.32 -9.79 23.48
N PRO A 106 0.21 -10.19 24.12
CA PRO A 106 -0.09 -11.60 24.29
C PRO A 106 -0.27 -12.25 22.92
N SER A 107 0.66 -13.13 22.55
CA SER A 107 0.62 -13.88 21.29
C SER A 107 1.23 -15.27 21.47
N PRO A 108 0.75 -16.30 20.75
CA PRO A 108 1.40 -17.60 20.71
C PRO A 108 2.86 -17.45 20.27
N ALA A 109 3.75 -18.28 20.82
CA ALA A 109 5.12 -18.37 20.33
C ALA A 109 5.11 -18.72 18.83
N GLY A 110 6.05 -18.15 18.07
CA GLY A 110 6.09 -18.34 16.62
C GLY A 110 5.15 -17.41 15.85
N SER A 111 4.53 -16.42 16.50
CA SER A 111 3.75 -15.40 15.80
C SER A 111 4.64 -14.42 15.04
N PHE A 112 4.25 -14.08 13.81
CA PHE A 112 4.88 -13.07 12.96
C PHE A 112 3.85 -12.02 12.57
N SER A 113 4.20 -10.75 12.75
CA SER A 113 3.37 -9.63 12.33
C SER A 113 3.49 -9.37 10.83
N GLY A 114 2.39 -8.93 10.23
CA GLY A 114 2.31 -8.40 8.87
C GLY A 114 1.60 -7.04 8.87
N PRO A 115 0.55 -6.86 8.05
CA PRO A 115 -0.19 -5.60 7.96
C PRO A 115 -0.98 -5.31 9.24
N VAL A 116 -1.18 -4.03 9.54
CA VAL A 116 -1.98 -3.56 10.70
C VAL A 116 -2.99 -2.54 10.24
N ASN A 117 -4.21 -2.61 10.79
CA ASN A 117 -5.25 -1.62 10.52
C ASN A 117 -5.30 -0.51 11.59
N SER A 118 -6.12 0.52 11.37
CA SER A 118 -6.25 1.69 12.26
C SER A 118 -6.69 1.35 13.69
N ARG A 119 -7.35 0.21 13.90
CA ARG A 119 -7.73 -0.27 15.23
C ARG A 119 -6.61 -1.01 15.97
N GLY A 120 -5.49 -1.27 15.30
CA GLY A 120 -4.40 -2.07 15.85
C GLY A 120 -4.65 -3.58 15.78
N THR A 121 -5.59 -4.05 14.95
CA THR A 121 -5.64 -5.47 14.57
C THR A 121 -4.42 -5.77 13.71
N ILE A 122 -3.68 -6.81 14.07
CA ILE A 122 -2.51 -7.27 13.33
C ILE A 122 -2.94 -8.46 12.48
N GLY A 123 -2.77 -8.37 11.17
CA GLY A 123 -2.74 -9.53 10.28
C GLY A 123 -1.35 -10.13 10.28
N GLY A 124 -1.25 -11.45 10.30
CA GLY A 124 0.05 -12.10 10.23
C GLY A 124 -0.07 -13.60 10.13
N SER A 125 0.85 -14.30 10.79
CA SER A 125 0.85 -15.75 10.81
C SER A 125 1.45 -16.33 12.09
N ILE A 126 1.21 -17.62 12.31
CA ILE A 126 1.76 -18.42 13.42
C ILE A 126 2.54 -19.58 12.82
N LEU A 127 3.80 -19.73 13.21
CA LEU A 127 4.66 -20.86 12.84
C LEU A 127 4.13 -22.14 13.50
N VAL A 128 3.64 -23.07 12.68
CA VAL A 128 3.10 -24.36 13.14
C VAL A 128 4.05 -25.53 12.90
N ASP A 129 5.01 -25.38 11.97
CA ASP A 129 6.08 -26.34 11.74
C ASP A 129 7.41 -25.59 11.61
N PRO A 130 8.27 -25.59 12.64
CA PRO A 130 9.55 -24.88 12.62
C PRO A 130 10.61 -25.55 11.74
N VAL A 131 10.45 -26.82 11.39
CA VAL A 131 11.41 -27.53 10.52
C VAL A 131 11.15 -27.16 9.07
N ASN A 132 9.88 -27.20 8.67
CA ASN A 132 9.48 -26.88 7.32
C ASN A 132 9.05 -25.42 7.13
N PHE A 133 9.07 -24.58 8.17
CA PHE A 133 8.59 -23.21 8.13
C PHE A 133 7.18 -23.10 7.54
N TYR A 134 6.25 -23.89 8.08
CA TYR A 134 4.84 -23.79 7.73
C TYR A 134 4.11 -22.87 8.69
N PHE A 135 3.25 -22.03 8.11
CA PHE A 135 2.54 -20.99 8.84
C PHE A 135 1.02 -21.18 8.76
N ARG A 136 0.30 -20.65 9.75
CA ARG A 136 -1.15 -20.47 9.71
C ARG A 136 -1.45 -18.99 9.77
N ALA A 137 -2.28 -18.51 8.84
CA ALA A 137 -2.72 -17.12 8.85
C ALA A 137 -3.56 -16.83 10.10
N ALA A 138 -3.34 -15.67 10.72
CA ALA A 138 -4.04 -15.29 11.94
C ALA A 138 -4.25 -13.77 12.02
N LEU A 139 -5.30 -13.39 12.76
CA LEU A 139 -5.54 -12.03 13.22
C LEU A 139 -5.28 -11.95 14.73
N PHE A 140 -4.57 -10.92 15.16
CA PHE A 140 -4.26 -10.65 16.57
C PHE A 140 -4.93 -9.34 16.99
N GLN A 141 -5.76 -9.40 18.03
CA GLN A 141 -6.59 -8.29 18.51
C GLN A 141 -6.48 -8.19 20.03
N GLY A 142 -5.51 -7.40 20.53
CA GLY A 142 -5.22 -7.36 21.95
C GLY A 142 -4.69 -8.70 22.44
N ASP A 143 -5.44 -9.36 23.33
CA ASP A 143 -5.17 -10.70 23.85
C ASP A 143 -5.84 -11.83 23.04
N ARG A 144 -6.68 -11.48 22.07
CA ARG A 144 -7.41 -12.44 21.25
C ARG A 144 -6.62 -12.79 19.99
N VAL A 145 -6.52 -14.09 19.75
CA VAL A 145 -5.97 -14.65 18.50
C VAL A 145 -7.08 -15.34 17.74
N THR A 146 -7.24 -14.99 16.46
CA THR A 146 -8.18 -15.65 15.57
C THR A 146 -7.41 -16.30 14.44
N VAL A 147 -7.24 -17.63 14.51
CA VAL A 147 -6.66 -18.40 13.41
C VAL A 147 -7.65 -18.43 12.25
N ILE A 148 -7.20 -18.06 11.07
CA ILE A 148 -8.00 -18.11 9.86
C ILE A 148 -8.14 -19.57 9.44
N PRO A 149 -9.37 -20.08 9.19
CA PRO A 149 -9.56 -21.47 8.80
C PRO A 149 -8.76 -21.84 7.54
N PRO A 150 -8.00 -22.95 7.56
CA PRO A 150 -7.17 -23.36 6.43
C PRO A 150 -8.05 -23.81 5.26
N GLN A 151 -7.56 -23.60 4.03
CA GLN A 151 -8.19 -24.18 2.84
C GLN A 151 -7.90 -25.69 2.71
N PRO A 152 -8.72 -26.46 1.97
CA PRO A 152 -8.42 -27.86 1.68
C PRO A 152 -7.04 -28.03 1.05
N GLY A 153 -6.17 -28.84 1.67
CA GLY A 153 -4.80 -29.10 1.19
C GLY A 153 -3.76 -28.03 1.54
N GLU A 154 -4.15 -26.94 2.20
CA GLU A 154 -3.24 -25.88 2.64
C GLU A 154 -2.16 -26.43 3.59
N VAL A 155 -0.90 -26.15 3.26
CA VAL A 155 0.25 -26.42 4.14
C VAL A 155 0.75 -25.15 4.81
N SER A 156 0.65 -23.99 4.17
CA SER A 156 1.11 -22.72 4.74
C SER A 156 0.23 -21.55 4.30
N ALA A 157 -0.01 -20.59 5.20
CA ALA A 157 -0.72 -19.35 4.86
C ALA A 157 -0.26 -18.15 5.69
N SER A 158 -0.42 -16.95 5.14
CA SER A 158 -0.18 -15.67 5.84
C SER A 158 -1.13 -14.59 5.36
N VAL A 159 -1.49 -13.66 6.25
CA VAL A 159 -2.20 -12.43 5.87
C VAL A 159 -1.25 -11.52 5.09
N LEU A 160 -1.65 -11.12 3.89
CA LEU A 160 -0.92 -10.19 3.01
C LEU A 160 -1.33 -8.74 3.22
N ALA A 161 -2.63 -8.50 3.33
CA ALA A 161 -3.20 -7.17 3.50
C ALA A 161 -4.42 -7.22 4.43
N LEU A 162 -4.67 -6.13 5.15
CA LEU A 162 -5.73 -6.01 6.13
C LEU A 162 -6.34 -4.62 6.05
N ASN A 163 -7.68 -4.54 5.94
CA ASN A 163 -8.37 -3.26 5.99
C ASN A 163 -8.95 -2.96 7.39
N ASP A 164 -9.52 -1.77 7.55
CA ASP A 164 -10.17 -1.34 8.78
C ASP A 164 -11.50 -2.05 9.03
N ASN A 165 -11.92 -3.05 8.28
CA ASN A 165 -13.09 -3.87 8.61
C ASN A 165 -12.69 -5.28 9.05
N ASP A 166 -11.42 -5.46 9.43
CA ASP A 166 -10.80 -6.76 9.74
C ASP A 166 -10.99 -7.77 8.60
N THR A 167 -11.15 -7.28 7.36
CA THR A 167 -11.16 -8.12 6.17
C THR A 167 -9.72 -8.33 5.75
N ALA A 168 -9.29 -9.58 5.73
CA ALA A 168 -7.93 -9.97 5.43
C ALA A 168 -7.84 -10.63 4.06
N LEU A 169 -6.89 -10.16 3.25
CA LEU A 169 -6.42 -10.86 2.07
C LEU A 169 -5.32 -11.83 2.51
N VAL A 170 -5.50 -13.12 2.25
CA VAL A 170 -4.62 -14.20 2.70
C VAL A 170 -4.02 -14.90 1.49
N ALA A 171 -2.71 -15.14 1.52
CA ALA A 171 -2.05 -16.08 0.62
C ALA A 171 -2.00 -17.45 1.29
N SER A 172 -2.51 -18.47 0.59
CA SER A 172 -2.55 -19.87 1.00
C SER A 172 -1.79 -20.71 -0.01
N ILE A 173 -0.91 -21.58 0.46
CA ILE A 173 -0.08 -22.47 -0.37
C ILE A 173 -0.41 -23.91 0.01
N ASP A 174 -0.71 -24.74 -0.98
CA ASP A 174 -0.94 -26.18 -0.81
C ASP A 174 0.37 -27.00 -0.84
N ALA A 175 0.28 -28.31 -0.58
CA ALA A 175 1.43 -29.21 -0.59
C ALA A 175 2.16 -29.31 -1.94
N SER A 176 1.48 -28.94 -3.04
CA SER A 176 2.06 -28.92 -4.40
C SER A 176 2.74 -27.58 -4.72
N GLY A 177 2.63 -26.60 -3.82
CA GLY A 177 3.12 -25.24 -4.02
C GLY A 177 2.16 -24.35 -4.81
N ASN A 178 0.90 -24.76 -5.00
CA ASN A 178 -0.08 -23.92 -5.67
C ASN A 178 -0.52 -22.80 -4.71
N LEU A 179 -0.45 -21.57 -5.19
CA LEU A 179 -0.88 -20.39 -4.47
C LEU A 179 -2.36 -20.10 -4.75
N THR A 180 -3.14 -19.96 -3.69
CA THR A 180 -4.54 -19.52 -3.71
C THR A 180 -4.69 -18.28 -2.84
N TYR A 181 -5.47 -17.30 -3.32
CA TYR A 181 -5.82 -16.14 -2.52
C TYR A 181 -7.19 -16.30 -1.89
N VAL A 182 -7.28 -15.97 -0.61
CA VAL A 182 -8.46 -16.18 0.21
C VAL A 182 -8.85 -14.84 0.83
N LEU A 183 -10.15 -14.54 0.83
CA LEU A 183 -10.70 -13.42 1.55
C LEU A 183 -11.29 -13.94 2.86
N TYR A 184 -10.72 -13.50 3.97
CA TYR A 184 -11.26 -13.75 5.30
C TYR A 184 -12.09 -12.57 5.77
N ARG A 185 -13.36 -12.82 6.13
CA ARG A 185 -14.28 -11.82 6.68
C ARG A 185 -15.31 -12.50 7.56
N ASN A 186 -15.56 -11.93 8.74
CA ASN A 186 -16.61 -12.37 9.66
C ASN A 186 -16.54 -13.87 10.01
N GLY A 187 -15.33 -14.42 10.21
CA GLY A 187 -15.15 -15.83 10.55
C GLY A 187 -15.12 -16.79 9.36
N THR A 188 -15.39 -16.31 8.14
CA THR A 188 -15.39 -17.13 6.92
C THR A 188 -14.16 -16.83 6.07
N ALA A 189 -13.46 -17.88 5.65
CA ALA A 189 -12.33 -17.82 4.72
C ALA A 189 -12.78 -18.43 3.38
N ALA A 190 -12.94 -17.60 2.34
CA ALA A 190 -13.40 -18.04 1.02
C ALA A 190 -12.35 -17.77 -0.06
N PRO A 191 -12.02 -18.73 -0.94
CA PRO A 191 -11.18 -18.48 -2.11
C PRO A 191 -11.76 -17.36 -2.97
N ILE A 192 -10.88 -16.48 -3.45
CA ILE A 192 -11.27 -15.37 -4.33
C ILE A 192 -11.41 -15.90 -5.74
N ASN A 193 -12.57 -15.70 -6.35
CA ASN A 193 -12.76 -15.91 -7.78
C ASN A 193 -12.52 -14.60 -8.53
N PHE A 194 -11.34 -14.43 -9.12
CA PHE A 194 -10.99 -13.23 -9.89
C PHE A 194 -11.65 -13.17 -11.28
N GLY A 195 -12.41 -14.20 -11.67
CA GLY A 195 -13.04 -14.29 -12.98
C GLY A 195 -12.04 -14.54 -14.11
N SER A 196 -12.53 -14.48 -15.35
CA SER A 196 -11.70 -14.74 -16.54
C SER A 196 -10.83 -13.54 -16.96
N SER A 197 -11.09 -12.35 -16.41
CA SER A 197 -10.34 -11.13 -16.76
C SER A 197 -8.98 -11.03 -16.08
N ILE A 198 -8.77 -11.77 -14.98
CA ILE A 198 -7.52 -11.78 -14.21
C ILE A 198 -7.06 -13.24 -14.17
N SER A 199 -6.13 -13.58 -15.05
CA SER A 199 -5.75 -14.97 -15.29
C SER A 199 -4.72 -15.51 -14.29
N ASN A 200 -3.80 -14.66 -13.85
CA ASN A 200 -2.70 -15.00 -12.96
C ASN A 200 -2.47 -13.84 -11.99
N PRO A 201 -3.31 -13.71 -10.95
CA PRO A 201 -3.19 -12.63 -9.99
C PRO A 201 -1.90 -12.77 -9.21
N PHE A 202 -1.29 -11.63 -8.93
CA PHE A 202 -0.06 -11.51 -8.19
C PHE A 202 -0.10 -10.23 -7.34
N PHE A 203 0.38 -10.30 -6.10
CA PHE A 203 0.44 -9.16 -5.18
C PHE A 203 1.89 -8.95 -4.75
N THR A 204 2.33 -7.70 -4.72
CA THR A 204 3.74 -7.26 -4.59
C THR A 204 4.61 -8.17 -3.70
N PHE A 205 5.81 -8.47 -4.20
CA PHE A 205 6.81 -9.34 -3.56
C PHE A 205 7.53 -8.71 -2.37
N PHE A 206 7.48 -7.38 -2.26
CA PHE A 206 8.40 -6.62 -1.44
C PHE A 206 7.63 -5.75 -0.44
N GLY A 207 7.57 -6.21 0.81
CA GLY A 207 7.01 -5.43 1.93
C GLY A 207 5.52 -5.68 2.19
N SER A 208 4.95 -4.80 3.02
CA SER A 208 3.55 -4.85 3.41
C SER A 208 2.69 -4.29 2.27
N CYS A 209 1.89 -5.14 1.61
CA CYS A 209 1.03 -4.64 0.56
C CYS A 209 -0.18 -3.90 1.13
N ARG A 210 -0.44 -2.68 0.65
CA ARG A 210 -1.72 -1.96 0.83
C ARG A 210 -2.70 -2.34 -0.29
N CYS A 211 -2.88 -3.64 -0.47
CA CYS A 211 -3.60 -4.24 -1.59
C CYS A 211 -5.13 -4.23 -1.42
N ILE A 212 -5.67 -3.87 -0.24
CA ILE A 212 -7.10 -3.88 0.05
C ILE A 212 -7.51 -2.61 0.80
N ASN A 213 -8.55 -1.92 0.32
CA ASN A 213 -9.09 -0.75 1.00
C ASN A 213 -10.31 -1.09 1.89
N ASN A 214 -10.86 -0.12 2.61
CA ASN A 214 -11.96 -0.33 3.56
C ASN A 214 -13.29 -0.65 2.88
N THR A 215 -13.44 -0.29 1.60
CA THR A 215 -14.61 -0.71 0.80
C THR A 215 -14.51 -2.16 0.32
N GLY A 216 -13.35 -2.80 0.51
CA GLY A 216 -13.07 -4.17 0.09
C GLY A 216 -12.60 -4.30 -1.35
N LEU A 217 -12.23 -3.19 -2.01
CA LEU A 217 -11.58 -3.23 -3.32
C LEU A 217 -10.15 -3.73 -3.15
N ILE A 218 -9.75 -4.61 -4.06
CA ILE A 218 -8.43 -5.23 -4.11
C ILE A 218 -7.67 -4.68 -5.32
N GLU A 219 -6.40 -4.35 -5.17
CA GLU A 219 -5.50 -4.08 -6.28
C GLU A 219 -4.37 -5.11 -6.33
N GLY A 220 -3.83 -5.34 -7.53
CA GLY A 220 -2.66 -6.18 -7.73
C GLY A 220 -2.16 -6.13 -9.17
N ILE A 221 -1.41 -7.16 -9.56
CA ILE A 221 -0.83 -7.34 -10.88
C ILE A 221 -1.38 -8.64 -11.48
N GLU A 222 -1.67 -8.66 -12.78
CA GLU A 222 -2.05 -9.86 -13.52
C GLU A 222 -1.22 -10.01 -14.79
N GLY A 223 -1.05 -11.23 -15.26
CA GLY A 223 -0.43 -11.52 -16.55
C GLY A 223 0.43 -12.79 -16.53
N PRO A 224 0.91 -13.25 -17.71
CA PRO A 224 1.67 -14.50 -17.82
C PRO A 224 3.06 -14.42 -17.15
N GLY A 225 3.54 -13.21 -16.84
CA GLY A 225 4.74 -12.97 -16.05
C GLY A 225 4.96 -11.47 -15.85
N LEU A 226 5.68 -11.09 -14.79
CA LEU A 226 5.86 -9.69 -14.36
C LEU A 226 6.36 -8.75 -15.47
N TYR A 227 7.29 -9.23 -16.29
CA TYR A 227 7.90 -8.45 -17.37
C TYR A 227 7.39 -8.85 -18.75
N ASN A 228 6.31 -9.63 -18.82
CA ASN A 228 5.73 -10.12 -20.07
C ASN A 228 4.23 -9.77 -20.11
N GLY A 229 3.93 -8.54 -20.51
CA GLY A 229 2.54 -8.07 -20.65
C GLY A 229 1.77 -7.94 -19.34
N ALA A 230 2.44 -7.87 -18.19
CA ALA A 230 1.77 -7.69 -16.91
C ALA A 230 1.02 -6.36 -16.85
N ARG A 231 -0.15 -6.40 -16.21
CA ARG A 231 -1.05 -5.26 -16.02
C ARG A 231 -1.45 -5.14 -14.56
N GLY A 232 -1.64 -3.91 -14.09
CA GLY A 232 -2.31 -3.69 -12.82
C GLY A 232 -3.78 -4.08 -12.95
N PHE A 233 -4.42 -4.44 -11.85
CA PHE A 233 -5.87 -4.58 -11.82
C PHE A 233 -6.46 -3.95 -10.57
N ARG A 234 -7.75 -3.60 -10.66
CA ARG A 234 -8.61 -3.31 -9.52
C ARG A 234 -9.79 -4.26 -9.56
N PHE A 235 -10.10 -4.90 -8.45
CA PHE A 235 -11.08 -5.97 -8.35
C PHE A 235 -12.04 -5.74 -7.18
N ASP A 236 -13.33 -5.92 -7.43
CA ASP A 236 -14.38 -5.93 -6.40
C ASP A 236 -14.89 -7.36 -6.17
N PRO A 237 -14.48 -8.02 -5.08
CA PRO A 237 -14.86 -9.41 -4.80
C PRO A 237 -16.36 -9.60 -4.54
N ARG A 238 -17.13 -8.52 -4.31
CA ARG A 238 -18.56 -8.61 -3.97
C ARG A 238 -19.42 -8.87 -5.19
N ASN A 239 -19.01 -8.37 -6.36
CA ASN A 239 -19.74 -8.50 -7.62
C ASN A 239 -18.90 -9.14 -8.73
N GLY A 240 -17.60 -9.40 -8.50
CA GLY A 240 -16.69 -9.97 -9.48
C GLY A 240 -16.22 -8.97 -10.55
N ASN A 241 -16.51 -7.67 -10.39
CA ASN A 241 -16.09 -6.66 -11.34
C ASN A 241 -14.58 -6.45 -11.25
N ALA A 242 -13.91 -6.58 -12.39
CA ALA A 242 -12.49 -6.29 -12.55
C ALA A 242 -12.30 -5.11 -13.53
N THR A 243 -11.31 -4.27 -13.25
CA THR A 243 -10.78 -3.27 -14.19
C THR A 243 -9.31 -3.56 -14.38
N ILE A 244 -8.90 -3.88 -15.61
CA ILE A 244 -7.49 -3.97 -15.97
C ILE A 244 -6.97 -2.56 -16.22
N LEU A 245 -5.87 -2.23 -15.54
CA LEU A 245 -5.26 -0.91 -15.55
C LEU A 245 -4.29 -0.85 -16.74
N ALA A 246 -4.66 -0.05 -17.74
CA ALA A 246 -3.82 0.15 -18.91
C ALA A 246 -2.58 1.00 -18.57
N PRO A 247 -1.46 0.78 -19.27
CA PRO A 247 -0.34 1.71 -19.31
C PRO A 247 -0.78 3.12 -19.72
N PHE A 248 0.10 4.08 -19.51
CA PHE A 248 -0.10 5.47 -19.90
C PHE A 248 -0.35 5.56 -21.42
N PRO A 249 -1.50 6.09 -21.85
CA PRO A 249 -1.88 6.07 -23.27
C PRO A 249 -1.05 7.02 -24.14
N GLY A 250 -0.30 7.95 -23.53
CA GLY A 250 0.53 8.91 -24.26
C GLY A 250 1.87 8.36 -24.74
N ASP A 251 2.26 7.15 -24.33
CA ASP A 251 3.48 6.50 -24.77
C ASP A 251 3.20 5.04 -25.19
N PRO A 252 3.19 4.74 -26.51
CA PRO A 252 2.90 3.39 -26.98
C PRO A 252 4.01 2.38 -26.70
N SER A 253 5.20 2.82 -26.28
CA SER A 253 6.28 1.92 -25.90
C SER A 253 6.07 1.33 -24.50
N GLU A 254 5.28 1.98 -23.65
CA GLU A 254 4.90 1.49 -22.33
C GLU A 254 3.86 0.40 -22.46
N THR A 255 4.32 -0.84 -22.29
CA THR A 255 3.49 -2.04 -22.48
C THR A 255 3.14 -2.73 -21.16
N LEU A 256 3.83 -2.36 -20.08
CA LEU A 256 3.67 -2.89 -18.74
C LEU A 256 3.00 -1.86 -17.84
N ALA A 257 2.13 -2.34 -16.96
CA ALA A 257 1.56 -1.54 -15.89
C ALA A 257 1.49 -2.39 -14.63
N TRP A 258 1.90 -1.89 -13.47
CA TRP A 258 1.83 -2.63 -12.21
C TRP A 258 1.10 -1.81 -11.15
N GLY A 259 0.11 -2.40 -10.48
CA GLY A 259 -0.47 -1.86 -9.25
C GLY A 259 0.44 -2.17 -8.04
N GLN A 260 0.53 -1.24 -7.09
CA GLN A 260 1.36 -1.36 -5.89
C GLN A 260 0.63 -1.04 -4.58
N ALA A 261 -0.39 -0.17 -4.64
CA ALA A 261 -1.22 0.16 -3.48
C ALA A 261 -2.57 0.75 -3.89
N ILE A 262 -3.59 0.62 -3.04
CA ILE A 262 -4.91 1.24 -3.21
C ILE A 262 -5.27 2.08 -1.97
N ASN A 263 -5.83 3.28 -2.19
CA ASN A 263 -6.32 4.14 -1.11
C ASN A 263 -7.84 3.99 -0.88
N GLN A 264 -8.39 4.70 0.12
CA GLN A 264 -9.84 4.64 0.41
C GLN A 264 -10.75 5.16 -0.71
N ALA A 265 -10.25 6.03 -1.59
CA ALA A 265 -11.00 6.51 -2.74
C ALA A 265 -11.07 5.47 -3.88
N GLY A 266 -10.35 4.34 -3.77
CA GLY A 266 -10.26 3.32 -4.82
C GLY A 266 -9.31 3.70 -5.95
N ASN A 267 -8.44 4.69 -5.71
CA ASN A 267 -7.36 5.04 -6.61
C ASN A 267 -6.19 4.09 -6.39
N VAL A 268 -5.57 3.64 -7.47
CA VAL A 268 -4.46 2.69 -7.43
C VAL A 268 -3.17 3.42 -7.77
N LEU A 269 -2.16 3.35 -6.90
CA LEU A 269 -0.80 3.80 -7.17
C LEU A 269 -0.04 2.69 -7.89
N GLY A 270 0.81 3.07 -8.85
CA GLY A 270 1.74 2.13 -9.44
C GLY A 270 2.55 2.68 -10.60
N TYR A 271 2.99 1.77 -11.46
CA TYR A 271 3.92 2.03 -12.55
C TYR A 271 3.27 1.85 -13.91
N SER A 272 3.63 2.70 -14.87
CA SER A 272 3.50 2.45 -16.30
C SER A 272 4.87 2.54 -16.94
N PHE A 273 5.34 1.51 -17.63
CA PHE A 273 6.76 1.42 -17.99
C PHE A 273 7.05 0.51 -19.18
N THR A 274 8.27 0.65 -19.69
CA THR A 274 8.87 -0.26 -20.67
C THR A 274 10.04 -0.98 -20.02
N ALA A 275 9.96 -2.32 -19.95
CA ALA A 275 11.12 -3.11 -19.60
C ALA A 275 12.12 -3.12 -20.78
N GLY A 276 13.42 -2.98 -20.50
CA GLY A 276 14.48 -3.04 -21.50
C GLY A 276 15.16 -1.70 -21.76
N SER A 277 15.85 -1.58 -22.91
CA SER A 277 16.63 -0.40 -23.27
C SER A 277 15.97 0.37 -24.43
N PRO A 278 15.72 1.69 -24.31
CA PRO A 278 15.92 2.49 -23.10
C PRO A 278 14.85 2.20 -22.05
N TYR A 279 15.29 2.07 -20.80
CA TYR A 279 14.37 1.93 -19.68
C TYR A 279 13.73 3.28 -19.37
N HIS A 280 12.43 3.27 -19.11
CA HIS A 280 11.75 4.39 -18.49
C HIS A 280 10.51 3.88 -17.74
N GLU A 281 10.19 4.57 -16.66
CA GLU A 281 8.98 4.33 -15.88
C GLU A 281 8.26 5.64 -15.57
N ARG A 282 6.94 5.57 -15.51
CA ARG A 282 6.07 6.60 -14.96
C ARG A 282 5.48 6.09 -13.68
N ILE A 283 5.64 6.88 -12.63
CA ILE A 283 4.94 6.67 -11.37
C ILE A 283 3.68 7.52 -11.41
N GLY A 284 2.55 6.91 -11.11
CA GLY A 284 1.27 7.60 -11.21
C GLY A 284 0.12 6.85 -10.56
N VAL A 285 -1.05 7.46 -10.67
CA VAL A 285 -2.26 6.98 -9.98
C VAL A 285 -3.35 6.72 -11.02
N TRP A 286 -3.91 5.51 -11.05
CA TRP A 286 -5.16 5.26 -11.76
C TRP A 286 -6.34 5.73 -10.92
N GLY A 287 -7.17 6.59 -11.49
CA GLY A 287 -8.39 7.05 -10.84
C GLY A 287 -9.48 5.97 -10.77
N ALA A 288 -10.58 6.29 -10.11
CA ALA A 288 -11.80 5.47 -10.11
C ALA A 288 -12.28 5.08 -11.53
N ASN A 289 -12.04 5.92 -12.54
CA ASN A 289 -12.39 5.69 -13.94
C ASN A 289 -11.36 4.87 -14.74
N GLY A 290 -10.25 4.44 -14.12
CA GLY A 290 -9.17 3.71 -14.78
C GLY A 290 -8.21 4.57 -15.61
N VAL A 291 -8.34 5.90 -15.58
CA VAL A 291 -7.40 6.82 -16.25
C VAL A 291 -6.15 6.98 -15.40
N PHE A 292 -4.98 6.83 -16.02
CA PHE A 292 -3.68 7.03 -15.37
C PHE A 292 -3.28 8.52 -15.34
N TYR A 293 -2.94 9.02 -14.16
CA TYR A 293 -2.40 10.36 -13.95
C TYR A 293 -0.93 10.24 -13.56
N THR A 294 -0.03 10.75 -14.41
CA THR A 294 1.41 10.74 -14.15
C THR A 294 1.77 11.73 -13.03
N TRP A 295 2.56 11.25 -12.07
CA TRP A 295 3.15 12.07 -11.01
C TRP A 295 4.62 12.33 -11.28
N LEU A 296 5.37 11.30 -11.70
CA LEU A 296 6.77 11.41 -12.05
C LEU A 296 7.09 10.54 -13.27
N VAL A 297 8.18 10.89 -13.94
CA VAL A 297 8.80 10.12 -15.02
C VAL A 297 10.26 9.97 -14.65
N GLU A 298 10.77 8.74 -14.67
CA GLU A 298 12.17 8.47 -14.36
C GLU A 298 12.77 7.37 -15.24
N SER A 299 14.10 7.37 -15.29
CA SER A 299 14.92 6.41 -16.04
C SER A 299 15.64 5.43 -15.12
N ASP A 300 15.40 5.52 -13.81
CA ASP A 300 15.93 4.63 -12.79
C ASP A 300 14.80 3.69 -12.35
N SER A 301 15.12 2.42 -12.10
CA SER A 301 14.12 1.47 -11.63
C SER A 301 13.92 1.60 -10.12
N SER A 302 12.70 1.91 -9.70
CA SER A 302 12.28 1.80 -8.30
C SER A 302 11.58 0.47 -8.03
N ASN A 303 11.74 -0.08 -6.83
CA ASN A 303 11.24 -1.43 -6.50
C ASN A 303 9.99 -1.42 -5.64
N LEU A 304 9.65 -0.29 -5.00
CA LEU A 304 8.50 -0.20 -4.11
C LEU A 304 7.94 1.22 -4.07
N LEU A 305 6.61 1.31 -4.13
CA LEU A 305 5.85 2.52 -3.89
C LEU A 305 4.96 2.35 -2.67
N LEU A 306 4.87 3.39 -1.84
CA LEU A 306 3.89 3.48 -0.76
C LEU A 306 2.91 4.61 -1.04
N PHE A 307 1.67 4.39 -0.60
CA PHE A 307 0.56 5.30 -0.80
C PHE A 307 -0.27 5.40 0.47
N ASN A 308 -0.64 6.62 0.87
CA ASN A 308 -1.63 6.82 1.92
C ASN A 308 -2.89 7.53 1.39
N ASP A 309 -3.89 7.70 2.26
CA ASP A 309 -5.18 8.27 1.86
C ASP A 309 -5.11 9.76 1.54
N ASN A 310 -4.03 10.44 1.93
CA ASN A 310 -3.73 11.82 1.61
C ASN A 310 -2.95 11.97 0.28
N ASN A 311 -2.85 10.90 -0.50
CA ASN A 311 -2.08 10.81 -1.74
C ASN A 311 -0.59 11.14 -1.58
N LEU A 312 -0.03 10.95 -0.37
CA LEU A 312 1.41 11.02 -0.19
C LEU A 312 2.04 9.77 -0.81
N ILE A 313 2.96 9.99 -1.75
CA ILE A 313 3.69 8.91 -2.42
C ILE A 313 5.12 8.89 -1.89
N VAL A 314 5.59 7.68 -1.58
CA VAL A 314 7.01 7.42 -1.25
C VAL A 314 7.55 6.42 -2.26
N ILE A 315 8.67 6.77 -2.88
CA ILE A 315 9.44 5.89 -3.76
C ILE A 315 10.62 5.36 -2.95
N THR A 316 10.82 4.05 -2.93
CA THR A 316 11.82 3.45 -2.04
C THR A 316 12.44 2.18 -2.63
N ALA A 317 13.45 1.64 -1.96
CA ALA A 317 14.24 0.49 -2.37
C ALA A 317 14.90 0.65 -3.75
N ILE A 318 15.43 1.84 -4.06
CA ILE A 318 16.16 2.08 -5.31
C ILE A 318 17.56 1.49 -5.19
N SER A 319 17.79 0.33 -5.81
CA SER A 319 19.02 -0.46 -5.63
C SER A 319 20.30 0.28 -6.05
N ALA A 320 20.23 1.20 -7.01
CA ALA A 320 21.40 1.91 -7.52
C ALA A 320 21.93 2.96 -6.54
N THR A 321 21.07 3.56 -5.74
CA THR A 321 21.41 4.72 -4.89
C THR A 321 21.21 4.48 -3.41
N TYR A 322 20.41 3.49 -3.03
CA TYR A 322 19.95 3.27 -1.66
C TYR A 322 19.22 4.48 -1.04
N VAL A 323 18.61 5.33 -1.88
CA VAL A 323 17.86 6.52 -1.47
C VAL A 323 16.36 6.29 -1.62
N SER A 324 15.57 6.87 -0.71
CA SER A 324 14.13 6.99 -0.85
C SER A 324 13.72 8.44 -1.12
N TYR A 325 12.61 8.61 -1.83
CA TYR A 325 12.09 9.93 -2.20
C TYR A 325 10.65 10.11 -1.72
N LEU A 326 10.34 11.35 -1.34
CA LEU A 326 8.98 11.81 -1.11
C LEU A 326 8.48 12.52 -2.38
N VAL A 327 7.24 12.21 -2.77
CA VAL A 327 6.58 12.83 -3.92
C VAL A 327 5.29 13.51 -3.42
N PRO A 328 5.38 14.74 -2.89
CA PRO A 328 4.25 15.41 -2.26
C PRO A 328 3.20 15.90 -3.28
N GLN A 329 3.61 16.10 -4.54
CA GLN A 329 2.76 16.53 -5.64
C GLN A 329 3.38 16.15 -6.98
N PRO A 330 2.61 16.15 -8.09
CA PRO A 330 3.13 15.86 -9.41
C PRO A 330 4.34 16.73 -9.79
N GLY A 331 5.37 16.12 -10.36
CA GLY A 331 6.61 16.76 -10.81
C GLY A 331 7.60 17.10 -9.71
N VAL A 332 7.27 16.86 -8.43
CA VAL A 332 8.16 17.16 -7.30
C VAL A 332 8.68 15.89 -6.67
N ARG A 333 10.01 15.72 -6.66
CA ARG A 333 10.71 14.62 -6.02
C ARG A 333 11.69 15.20 -5.00
N LEU A 334 11.54 14.84 -3.73
CA LEU A 334 12.40 15.30 -2.64
C LEU A 334 13.17 14.12 -2.07
N ASP A 335 14.49 14.25 -1.94
CA ASP A 335 15.31 13.27 -1.20
C ASP A 335 14.84 13.21 0.25
N LEU A 336 14.33 12.05 0.67
CA LEU A 336 13.75 11.89 1.99
C LEU A 336 14.76 12.20 3.09
N SER A 337 16.04 11.85 2.90
CA SER A 337 17.10 12.05 3.89
C SER A 337 17.34 13.54 4.18
N SER A 338 17.18 14.41 3.16
CA SER A 338 17.29 15.87 3.29
C SER A 338 16.15 16.49 4.11
N LEU A 339 15.05 15.76 4.30
CA LEU A 339 13.88 16.17 5.06
C LEU A 339 13.92 15.69 6.52
N VAL A 340 14.90 14.85 6.89
CA VAL A 340 14.97 14.23 8.20
C VAL A 340 15.93 14.96 9.13
N VAL A 341 15.42 15.40 10.28
CA VAL A 341 16.25 15.90 11.38
C VAL A 341 16.74 14.74 12.25
N ASN A 342 17.95 14.87 12.79
CA ASN A 342 18.63 13.89 13.63
C ASN A 342 18.90 12.54 12.95
N LEU A 343 18.96 12.50 11.62
CA LEU A 343 19.45 11.32 10.91
C LEU A 343 20.93 11.06 11.31
N PRO A 344 21.28 9.88 11.84
CA PRO A 344 22.67 9.58 12.20
C PRO A 344 23.61 9.71 11.00
N ALA A 345 24.82 10.22 11.23
CA ALA A 345 25.83 10.32 10.16
C ALA A 345 26.14 8.93 9.59
N GLY A 346 26.10 8.82 8.26
CA GLY A 346 26.35 7.56 7.54
C GLY A 346 25.16 6.61 7.48
N GLN A 347 23.99 6.97 8.04
CA GLN A 347 22.75 6.23 7.79
C GLN A 347 22.03 6.74 6.54
N ASP A 348 21.46 5.81 5.79
CA ASP A 348 20.53 6.09 4.69
C ASP A 348 19.09 5.67 5.06
N LEU A 349 18.18 5.96 4.14
CA LEU A 349 16.78 5.57 4.24
C LEU A 349 16.44 4.67 3.06
N TYR A 350 17.09 3.50 2.99
CA TYR A 350 17.02 2.62 1.83
C TYR A 350 15.61 2.09 1.54
N LEU A 351 14.97 1.45 2.52
CA LEU A 351 13.67 0.80 2.37
C LEU A 351 12.69 1.38 3.37
N ILE A 352 11.63 2.02 2.89
CA ILE A 352 10.44 2.35 3.66
C ILE A 352 9.46 1.18 3.52
N SER A 353 9.06 0.57 4.62
CA SER A 353 8.25 -0.65 4.62
C SER A 353 6.76 -0.39 4.84
N ASP A 354 6.40 0.72 5.49
CA ASP A 354 5.01 1.14 5.68
C ASP A 354 4.90 2.65 5.96
N LEU A 355 3.71 3.21 5.72
CA LEU A 355 3.38 4.64 5.80
C LEU A 355 1.95 4.83 6.33
N ASN A 356 1.75 5.53 7.45
CA ASN A 356 0.40 5.82 7.96
C ASN A 356 -0.24 7.06 7.28
N ASN A 357 -1.49 7.38 7.63
CA ASN A 357 -2.18 8.54 7.06
C ASN A 357 -1.67 9.89 7.58
N HIS A 358 -1.00 9.93 8.73
CA HIS A 358 -0.29 11.13 9.19
C HIS A 358 0.95 11.44 8.35
N GLY A 359 1.53 10.41 7.72
CA GLY A 359 2.75 10.51 6.95
C GLY A 359 3.97 9.96 7.70
N ASP A 360 3.78 9.35 8.88
CA ASP A 360 4.85 8.67 9.59
C ASP A 360 5.23 7.39 8.83
N MET A 361 6.51 7.07 8.84
CA MET A 361 7.07 5.99 8.06
C MET A 361 7.92 5.09 8.93
N ILE A 362 7.91 3.80 8.65
CA ILE A 362 8.90 2.85 9.20
C ILE A 362 9.74 2.29 8.07
N GLY A 363 10.97 1.90 8.39
CA GLY A 363 11.85 1.37 7.39
C GLY A 363 13.13 0.77 7.94
N VAL A 364 14.00 0.38 7.02
CA VAL A 364 15.31 -0.19 7.28
C VAL A 364 16.35 0.47 6.37
N SER A 365 17.49 0.81 6.94
CA SER A 365 18.65 1.33 6.20
C SER A 365 19.39 0.22 5.43
N SER A 366 20.30 0.57 4.53
CA SER A 366 21.19 -0.38 3.85
C SER A 366 22.09 -1.16 4.82
N THR A 367 22.29 -0.65 6.04
CA THR A 367 23.05 -1.31 7.10
C THR A 367 22.24 -2.32 7.91
N GLY A 368 20.93 -2.40 7.67
CA GLY A 368 20.00 -3.25 8.39
C GLY A 368 19.40 -2.62 9.66
N ALA A 369 19.69 -1.35 9.93
CA ALA A 369 19.14 -0.66 11.10
C ALA A 369 17.67 -0.25 10.87
N ASN A 370 16.80 -0.57 11.82
CA ASN A 370 15.37 -0.25 11.78
C ASN A 370 15.11 1.15 12.33
N PHE A 371 14.22 1.88 11.67
CA PHE A 371 13.88 3.25 12.05
C PHE A 371 12.39 3.56 11.92
N LEU A 372 11.99 4.61 12.62
CA LEU A 372 10.73 5.32 12.51
C LEU A 372 11.03 6.78 12.14
N LEU A 373 10.35 7.29 11.12
CA LEU A 373 10.30 8.70 10.76
C LEU A 373 8.96 9.25 11.20
N ILE A 374 8.98 10.18 12.15
CA ILE A 374 7.78 10.86 12.64
C ILE A 374 7.65 12.17 11.89
N ARG A 375 6.53 12.40 11.22
CA ARG A 375 6.26 13.67 10.54
C ARG A 375 6.14 14.78 11.59
N LEU A 376 6.77 15.91 11.32
CA LEU A 376 6.71 17.09 12.18
C LEU A 376 5.64 18.05 11.66
N ASP A 377 4.80 18.55 12.58
CA ASP A 377 3.79 19.57 12.26
C ASP A 377 4.42 20.96 12.20
N THR A 378 3.69 21.90 11.58
CA THR A 378 4.14 23.29 11.50
C THR A 378 4.21 23.91 12.89
N GLY A 379 5.41 24.24 13.36
CA GLY A 379 5.63 24.84 14.67
C GLY A 379 6.38 23.95 15.65
N ASP A 380 6.56 22.67 15.32
CA ASP A 380 7.44 21.76 16.07
C ASP A 380 8.91 22.14 15.85
N SER A 381 9.34 23.14 16.61
CA SER A 381 10.70 23.69 16.65
C SER A 381 11.46 23.19 17.88
N GLN A 382 11.23 21.94 18.28
CA GLN A 382 11.96 21.41 19.43
C GLN A 382 13.44 21.21 19.09
N THR A 383 14.32 21.79 19.92
CA THR A 383 15.74 21.43 19.99
C THR A 383 15.85 20.00 20.46
N TYR A 384 16.13 19.09 19.54
CA TYR A 384 16.28 17.67 19.86
C TYR A 384 17.70 17.38 20.34
N ALA A 385 17.82 16.59 21.40
CA ALA A 385 19.10 16.05 21.83
C ALA A 385 19.70 15.17 20.73
N LYS A 386 21.01 15.29 20.50
CA LYS A 386 21.75 14.49 19.53
C LYS A 386 21.56 13.01 19.87
N PRO A 387 21.04 12.17 18.96
CA PRO A 387 20.83 10.76 19.25
C PRO A 387 22.19 10.08 19.53
N LEU A 388 22.21 9.20 20.54
CA LEU A 388 23.26 8.21 20.68
C LEU A 388 23.16 7.29 19.47
N VAL A 389 24.27 7.00 18.79
CA VAL A 389 24.28 6.15 17.60
C VAL A 389 24.98 4.85 17.93
N ASN A 390 24.27 3.73 17.82
CA ASN A 390 24.87 2.39 17.83
C ASN A 390 24.88 1.87 16.39
N ASN A 391 26.07 1.71 15.81
CA ASN A 391 26.28 1.31 14.42
C ASN A 391 26.46 -0.21 14.23
N ALA A 392 25.97 -1.03 15.17
CA ALA A 392 26.03 -2.47 15.02
C ALA A 392 25.18 -2.91 13.82
N ARG A 393 25.82 -3.48 12.79
CA ARG A 393 25.09 -4.07 11.65
C ARG A 393 24.29 -5.27 12.14
N HIS A 394 22.99 -5.28 11.85
CA HIS A 394 22.15 -6.46 12.04
C HIS A 394 22.16 -7.30 10.77
N THR A 395 22.61 -8.55 10.86
CA THR A 395 22.41 -9.52 9.77
C THR A 395 20.95 -9.97 9.77
N ALA A 396 20.29 -9.91 8.60
CA ALA A 396 18.94 -10.45 8.46
C ALA A 396 18.91 -11.92 8.92
N PRO A 397 18.04 -12.29 9.88
CA PRO A 397 17.97 -13.66 10.38
C PRO A 397 17.68 -14.67 9.25
N PRO A 398 18.26 -15.89 9.29
CA PRO A 398 18.07 -16.91 8.26
C PRO A 398 16.59 -17.23 7.98
N VAL A 399 15.76 -17.22 9.02
CA VAL A 399 14.32 -17.51 8.92
C VAL A 399 13.61 -16.50 8.01
N ILE A 400 13.93 -15.21 8.10
CA ILE A 400 13.34 -14.17 7.25
C ILE A 400 13.79 -14.35 5.80
N ALA A 401 15.06 -14.69 5.59
CA ALA A 401 15.59 -14.99 4.26
C ALA A 401 14.87 -16.20 3.64
N ILE A 402 14.61 -17.25 4.43
CA ILE A 402 13.87 -18.45 4.00
C ILE A 402 12.41 -18.11 3.69
N MET A 403 11.72 -17.34 4.54
CA MET A 403 10.34 -16.89 4.28
C MET A 403 10.25 -16.12 2.96
N ARG A 404 11.17 -15.17 2.73
CA ARG A 404 11.24 -14.42 1.47
C ARG A 404 11.48 -15.34 0.27
N GLY A 405 12.36 -16.34 0.40
CA GLY A 405 12.67 -17.27 -0.69
C GLY A 405 11.55 -18.26 -1.02
N ARG A 406 10.68 -18.62 -0.06
CA ARG A 406 9.59 -19.60 -0.28
C ARG A 406 8.29 -18.97 -0.77
N LEU A 407 8.01 -17.72 -0.40
CA LEU A 407 6.88 -16.97 -0.94
C LEU A 407 7.14 -16.49 -2.37
N GLN A 408 8.39 -16.56 -2.83
CA GLN A 408 8.71 -16.37 -4.24
C GLN A 408 8.19 -17.59 -5.03
N PRO A 409 7.27 -17.40 -6.00
CA PRO A 409 7.03 -18.42 -7.00
C PRO A 409 8.38 -18.75 -7.61
N LYS A 410 8.68 -20.05 -7.76
CA LYS A 410 9.87 -20.49 -8.49
C LYS A 410 9.73 -19.92 -9.89
N SER A 411 10.35 -18.77 -10.15
CA SER A 411 10.58 -18.31 -11.51
C SER A 411 11.50 -19.37 -12.11
N GLY A 412 10.92 -20.35 -12.78
CA GLY A 412 11.68 -21.21 -13.67
C GLY A 412 12.53 -20.28 -14.51
N GLN A 413 13.84 -20.52 -14.55
CA GLN A 413 14.75 -19.76 -15.41
C GLN A 413 14.17 -19.79 -16.82
N MET A 414 13.46 -18.74 -17.20
CA MET A 414 13.03 -18.51 -18.57
C MET A 414 14.29 -18.03 -19.28
N LYS A 415 14.90 -18.96 -20.03
CA LYS A 415 15.90 -18.65 -21.03
C LYS A 415 15.30 -17.85 -22.17
#